data_AF-A0A428TWW1-F1
#
_entry.id   AF-A0A428TWW1-F1
#
_cell.length_a   1.000
_cell.length_b   1.000
_cell.length_c   1.000
_cell.angle_alpha   90.00
_cell.angle_beta   90.00
_cell.angle_gamma   90.00
#
_symmetry.space_group_name_H-M   'P 1'
#
loop_
_entity.id
_entity.type
_entity.pdbx_description
1 polymer ?
#
loop_
_entity_poly.entity_id
_entity_poly.type
_entity_poly.pdbx_seq_one_letter_code
_entity_poly.pdbx_strand_id
1 'polypeptide(L)'
;MHSSWFEYPISRPYPFRWFTPLTIVGGIVLAVVFTLINLGSSGFYLQSEFTPDPNGTISGGKQWFMKPPFSWEHNIEPKCEAKMLSVGDSFFTSALGFQYTVKSLESFNDSDPKSVKTFPTIPYMDNTLEDCYLDRVSLKLTKSDAVGSPTWWISWSSASSVDATAACSVMTQLGRVNVSLALQYTGITDHLYGYILEDNPRTNASIWWGTRLLNAYLAGAWEIMSLTQQVSDEKDDHYWAFGNIPYFRNLSQQDIRSLDFFSSDAWIASSRGRIENTNTKNFTFLTLCLLSLQKVFITPSSYTLWFQ
;
A
#
# COMPACT_ATOMS: atom_id res chain seq x y z
N MET A 1 56.83 -49.37 24.05
CA MET A 1 57.50 -49.96 25.24
C MET A 1 57.23 -49.08 26.45
N HIS A 2 56.46 -49.58 27.42
CA HIS A 2 56.37 -49.03 28.77
C HIS A 2 56.33 -50.24 29.71
N SER A 3 57.34 -50.39 30.58
CA SER A 3 57.40 -51.44 31.59
C SER A 3 57.15 -50.82 32.96
N SER A 4 56.02 -51.14 33.57
CA SER A 4 55.73 -50.78 34.96
C SER A 4 56.16 -51.93 35.89
N TRP A 5 56.90 -51.59 36.95
CA TRP A 5 57.44 -52.51 37.97
C TRP A 5 56.47 -52.76 39.13
N PHE A 6 55.18 -52.91 38.84
CA PHE A 6 54.17 -53.32 39.79
C PHE A 6 53.21 -54.27 39.09
N GLU A 7 53.34 -55.56 39.37
CA GLU A 7 52.48 -56.62 38.84
C GLU A 7 51.59 -57.11 40.00
N TYR A 8 50.31 -56.70 39.99
CA TYR A 8 49.33 -57.22 40.94
C TYR A 8 48.78 -58.55 40.39
N PRO A 9 48.75 -59.64 41.17
CA PRO A 9 48.09 -60.86 40.75
C PRO A 9 46.57 -60.61 40.75
N ILE A 10 46.01 -60.40 39.56
CA ILE A 10 44.55 -60.32 39.36
C ILE A 10 44.00 -61.73 39.61
N SER A 11 43.62 -62.01 40.85
CA SER A 11 43.26 -63.36 41.30
C SER A 11 41.79 -63.73 41.08
N ARG A 12 40.99 -62.90 40.41
CA ARG A 12 39.66 -63.29 39.93
C ARG A 12 39.36 -62.66 38.57
N PRO A 13 39.03 -63.44 37.52
CA PRO A 13 38.57 -62.87 36.26
C PRO A 13 37.31 -62.06 36.53
N TYR A 14 37.23 -60.84 35.98
CA TYR A 14 36.06 -59.97 36.13
C TYR A 14 34.79 -60.75 35.76
N PRO A 15 33.82 -60.91 36.67
CA PRO A 15 32.75 -61.90 36.51
C PRO A 15 31.79 -61.57 35.36
N PHE A 16 31.73 -60.30 34.92
CA PHE A 16 30.84 -59.84 33.87
C PHE A 16 31.60 -59.47 32.59
N ARG A 17 32.03 -60.48 31.83
CA ARG A 17 32.77 -60.31 30.55
C ARG A 17 32.05 -59.43 29.51
N TRP A 18 30.72 -59.35 29.60
CA TRP A 18 29.89 -58.57 28.68
C TRP A 18 29.60 -57.15 29.16
N PHE A 19 29.84 -56.83 30.44
CA PHE A 19 29.46 -55.53 31.00
C PHE A 19 30.23 -54.38 30.35
N THR A 20 31.55 -54.53 30.19
CA THR A 20 32.42 -53.54 29.56
C THR A 20 32.10 -53.25 28.08
N PRO A 21 31.92 -54.25 27.21
CA PRO A 21 31.50 -53.97 25.82
C PRO A 21 30.08 -53.41 25.74
N LEU A 22 29.15 -53.85 26.60
CA LEU A 22 27.79 -53.29 26.67
C LEU A 22 27.79 -51.84 27.11
N THR A 23 28.60 -51.45 28.10
CA THR A 23 28.68 -50.07 28.57
C THR A 23 29.34 -49.16 27.55
N ILE A 24 30.34 -49.64 26.81
CA ILE A 24 30.94 -48.89 25.70
C ILE A 24 29.93 -48.68 24.56
N VAL A 25 29.28 -49.74 24.10
CA VAL A 25 28.28 -49.65 23.02
C VAL A 25 27.08 -48.80 23.46
N GLY A 26 26.57 -49.03 24.67
CA GLY A 26 25.48 -48.25 25.24
C GLY A 26 25.85 -46.78 25.41
N GLY A 27 27.08 -46.49 25.85
CA GLY A 27 27.62 -45.15 25.96
C GLY A 27 27.73 -44.44 24.61
N ILE A 28 28.17 -45.13 23.55
CA ILE A 28 28.21 -44.59 22.18
C ILE A 28 26.79 -44.28 21.69
N VAL A 29 25.85 -45.19 21.88
CA VAL A 29 24.44 -44.98 21.48
C VAL A 29 23.84 -43.79 22.22
N LEU A 30 24.04 -43.71 23.54
CA LEU A 30 23.59 -42.57 24.36
C LEU A 30 24.24 -41.26 23.93
N ALA A 31 25.54 -41.28 23.64
CA ALA A 31 26.25 -40.09 23.16
C ALA A 31 25.68 -39.60 21.82
N VAL A 32 25.41 -40.51 20.87
CA VAL A 32 24.79 -40.17 19.58
C VAL A 32 23.39 -39.58 19.78
N VAL A 33 22.56 -40.22 20.61
CA VAL A 33 21.20 -39.74 20.89
C VAL A 33 21.21 -38.37 21.57
N PHE A 34 22.04 -38.18 22.59
CA PHE A 34 22.17 -36.87 23.25
C PHE A 34 22.70 -35.79 22.31
N THR A 35 23.62 -36.13 21.40
CA THR A 35 24.13 -35.17 20.41
C THR A 35 23.03 -34.75 19.43
N LEU A 36 22.20 -35.69 18.96
CA LEU A 36 21.06 -35.40 18.09
C LEU A 36 19.98 -34.55 18.78
N ILE A 37 19.66 -34.85 20.05
CA ILE A 37 18.73 -34.06 20.85
C ILE A 37 19.28 -32.65 21.08
N ASN A 38 20.56 -32.52 21.41
CA ASN A 38 21.18 -31.23 21.71
C ASN A 38 21.30 -30.37 20.43
N LEU A 39 21.54 -30.99 19.28
CA LEU A 39 21.48 -30.33 17.97
C LEU A 39 20.05 -29.86 17.64
N GLY A 40 19.04 -30.68 17.96
CA GLY A 40 17.61 -30.38 17.89
C GLY A 40 17.13 -29.25 18.82
N SER A 41 17.85 -28.99 19.92
CA SER A 41 17.47 -27.95 20.89
C SER A 41 18.26 -26.65 20.74
N SER A 42 19.51 -26.71 20.29
CA SER A 42 20.45 -25.57 20.32
C SER A 42 20.86 -25.06 18.94
N GLY A 43 20.48 -25.77 17.86
CA GLY A 43 21.02 -25.56 16.51
C GLY A 43 20.14 -24.74 15.56
N PHE A 44 19.18 -23.95 16.05
CA PHE A 44 18.26 -23.23 15.17
C PHE A 44 18.35 -21.72 15.39
N TYR A 45 18.42 -21.00 14.27
CA TYR A 45 18.19 -19.57 14.23
C TYR A 45 16.81 -19.35 13.61
N LEU A 46 15.97 -18.58 14.30
CA LEU A 46 14.72 -18.11 13.74
C LEU A 46 15.05 -17.03 12.71
N GLN A 47 14.64 -17.27 11.47
CA GLN A 47 14.73 -16.28 10.39
C GLN A 47 13.34 -15.71 10.15
N SER A 48 13.23 -14.38 10.08
CA SER A 48 12.00 -13.73 9.64
C SER A 48 11.89 -13.85 8.12
N GLU A 49 10.75 -14.36 7.67
CA GLU A 49 10.39 -14.44 6.25
C GLU A 49 9.09 -13.66 6.04
N PHE A 50 9.07 -12.82 5.00
CA PHE A 50 7.87 -12.08 4.61
C PHE A 50 7.03 -12.98 3.71
N THR A 51 5.80 -13.27 4.15
CA THR A 51 4.86 -14.08 3.38
C THR A 51 3.59 -13.28 3.12
N PRO A 52 3.02 -13.37 1.89
CA PRO A 52 1.72 -12.78 1.59
C PRO A 52 0.57 -13.57 2.23
N ASP A 53 0.72 -14.89 2.44
CA ASP A 53 -0.33 -15.72 3.02
C ASP A 53 0.06 -16.20 4.43
N PRO A 54 -0.32 -15.48 5.50
CA PRO A 54 -0.01 -15.88 6.86
C PRO A 54 -0.68 -17.23 7.21
N ASN A 55 -1.89 -17.48 6.70
CA ASN A 55 -2.65 -18.69 7.04
C ASN A 55 -2.05 -19.94 6.37
N GLY A 56 -1.68 -19.83 5.09
CA GLY A 56 -0.98 -20.87 4.36
C GLY A 56 0.41 -21.16 4.92
N THR A 57 1.11 -20.14 5.39
CA THR A 57 2.47 -20.29 5.94
C THR A 57 2.47 -20.99 7.30
N ILE A 58 1.54 -20.64 8.19
CA ILE A 58 1.42 -21.26 9.52
C ILE A 58 1.02 -22.74 9.41
N SER A 59 0.17 -23.09 8.46
CA SER A 59 -0.38 -24.45 8.30
C SER A 59 0.47 -25.37 7.43
N GLY A 60 1.01 -24.87 6.32
CA GLY A 60 1.77 -25.65 5.34
C GLY A 60 3.29 -25.68 5.58
N GLY A 61 3.84 -24.69 6.29
CA GLY A 61 5.29 -24.50 6.45
C GLY A 61 5.99 -25.37 7.48
N LYS A 62 5.31 -26.38 8.07
CA LYS A 62 5.90 -27.22 9.12
C LYS A 62 6.96 -28.16 8.54
N GLN A 63 8.22 -27.74 8.63
CA GLN A 63 9.39 -28.52 8.24
C GLN A 63 9.52 -29.79 9.09
N TRP A 64 10.26 -30.78 8.61
CA TRP A 64 10.33 -32.12 9.23
C TRP A 64 10.82 -32.08 10.69
N PHE A 65 11.69 -31.12 11.03
CA PHE A 65 12.22 -30.94 12.39
C PHE A 65 11.25 -30.24 13.35
N MET A 66 10.18 -29.64 12.83
CA MET A 66 9.11 -29.00 13.62
C MET A 66 8.04 -30.01 14.05
N LYS A 67 8.25 -31.30 13.76
CA LYS A 67 7.32 -32.40 14.08
C LYS A 67 7.92 -33.26 15.20
N PRO A 68 7.07 -33.85 16.06
CA PRO A 68 7.54 -34.82 17.05
C PRO A 68 8.24 -36.00 16.34
N PRO A 69 9.35 -36.54 16.87
CA PRO A 69 9.94 -36.30 18.20
C PRO A 69 10.99 -35.18 18.27
N PHE A 70 11.23 -34.43 17.18
CA PHE A 70 12.32 -33.45 17.13
C PHE A 70 11.94 -32.09 17.71
N SER A 71 10.65 -31.80 17.79
CA SER A 71 10.07 -30.62 18.42
C SER A 71 9.14 -31.08 19.55
N TRP A 72 9.60 -30.94 20.79
CA TRP A 72 8.78 -31.15 21.99
C TRP A 72 8.25 -29.84 22.59
N GLU A 73 8.78 -28.71 22.13
CA GLU A 73 8.47 -27.38 22.63
C GLU A 73 7.72 -26.58 21.55
N HIS A 74 6.63 -25.91 21.91
CA HIS A 74 5.85 -25.04 21.02
C HIS A 74 6.61 -23.79 20.54
N ASN A 75 7.84 -23.58 21.01
CA ASN A 75 8.67 -22.41 20.69
C ASN A 75 9.14 -22.38 19.23
N ILE A 76 9.02 -23.49 18.49
CA ILE A 76 9.40 -23.61 17.08
C ILE A 76 8.19 -23.34 16.16
N GLU A 77 6.99 -23.09 16.70
CA GLU A 77 5.82 -22.78 15.85
C GLU A 77 5.98 -21.42 15.16
N PRO A 78 5.76 -21.33 13.84
CA PRO A 78 5.88 -20.08 13.11
C PRO A 78 4.80 -19.12 13.59
N LYS A 79 5.21 -17.93 14.03
CA LYS A 79 4.30 -16.84 14.42
C LYS A 79 4.34 -15.76 13.34
N CYS A 80 3.18 -15.39 12.82
CA CYS A 80 3.06 -14.23 11.93
C CYS A 80 2.82 -12.98 12.77
N GLU A 81 3.71 -12.01 12.67
CA GLU A 81 3.49 -10.66 13.18
C GLU A 81 2.78 -9.84 12.11
N ALA A 82 1.77 -9.07 12.50
CA ALA A 82 1.07 -8.17 11.59
C ALA A 82 2.01 -7.05 11.14
N LYS A 83 1.94 -6.67 9.87
CA LYS A 83 2.62 -5.46 9.42
C LYS A 83 1.90 -4.25 9.99
N MET A 84 2.64 -3.37 10.65
CA MET A 84 2.08 -2.11 11.15
C MET A 84 1.90 -1.14 9.98
N LEU A 85 0.65 -0.76 9.69
CA LEU A 85 0.30 0.27 8.72
C LEU A 85 0.18 1.61 9.44
N SER A 86 1.11 2.53 9.17
CA SER A 86 1.17 3.85 9.78
C SER A 86 0.64 4.94 8.85
N VAL A 87 0.14 6.02 9.44
CA VAL A 87 -0.11 7.26 8.69
C VAL A 87 1.22 7.77 8.12
N GLY A 88 1.21 8.11 6.83
CA GLY A 88 2.38 8.52 6.05
C GLY A 88 3.02 7.39 5.24
N ASP A 89 2.68 6.13 5.49
CA ASP A 89 3.24 5.01 4.72
C ASP A 89 2.76 5.05 3.27
N SER A 90 3.69 4.80 2.34
CA SER A 90 3.39 4.67 0.92
C SER A 90 3.29 3.21 0.50
N PHE A 91 2.30 2.87 -0.33
CA PHE A 91 2.10 1.50 -0.79
C PHE A 91 1.47 1.46 -2.19
N PHE A 92 1.43 0.26 -2.76
CA PHE A 92 0.74 -0.04 -4.01
C PHE A 92 -0.40 -1.03 -3.78
N THR A 93 -1.42 -0.99 -4.62
CA THR A 93 -2.49 -2.00 -4.62
C THR A 93 -2.13 -3.15 -5.54
N SER A 94 -2.79 -4.30 -5.38
CA SER A 94 -2.66 -5.45 -6.30
C SER A 94 -2.98 -5.12 -7.77
N ALA A 95 -3.73 -4.04 -8.02
CA ALA A 95 -4.00 -3.56 -9.37
C ALA A 95 -2.82 -2.77 -9.98
N LEU A 96 -1.79 -2.43 -9.19
CA LEU A 96 -0.60 -1.67 -9.61
C LEU A 96 -0.95 -0.36 -10.35
N GLY A 97 -2.02 0.31 -9.90
CA GLY A 97 -2.50 1.56 -10.50
C GLY A 97 -1.62 2.74 -10.12
N PHE A 98 -1.78 3.26 -8.90
CA PHE A 98 -1.04 4.42 -8.42
C PHE A 98 -0.30 4.13 -7.11
N GLN A 99 0.67 4.99 -6.79
CA GLN A 99 1.25 5.06 -5.45
C GLN A 99 0.30 5.79 -4.51
N TYR A 100 -0.10 5.13 -3.42
CA TYR A 100 -0.96 5.72 -2.40
C TYR A 100 -0.17 6.01 -1.14
N THR A 101 -0.57 7.05 -0.41
CA THR A 101 -0.06 7.36 0.92
C THR A 101 -1.20 7.32 1.93
N VAL A 102 -0.98 6.70 3.09
CA VAL A 102 -2.00 6.67 4.17
C VAL A 102 -2.11 8.06 4.78
N LYS A 103 -3.29 8.66 4.73
CA LYS A 103 -3.56 10.00 5.28
C LYS A 103 -4.18 9.94 6.66
N SER A 104 -5.14 9.05 6.88
CA SER A 104 -5.75 8.85 8.20
C SER A 104 -6.28 7.43 8.36
N LEU A 105 -6.32 6.99 9.62
CA LEU A 105 -6.86 5.71 10.04
C LEU A 105 -7.91 6.01 11.12
N GLU A 106 -9.17 5.75 10.82
CA GLU A 106 -10.31 6.15 11.64
C GLU A 106 -11.25 4.97 11.84
N SER A 107 -11.64 4.68 13.07
CA SER A 107 -12.71 3.72 13.34
C SER A 107 -13.94 4.44 13.87
N PHE A 108 -15.09 4.09 13.30
CA PHE A 108 -16.39 4.54 13.73
C PHE A 108 -16.95 3.50 14.69
N ASN A 109 -17.38 3.94 15.87
CA ASN A 109 -18.11 3.06 16.76
C ASN A 109 -19.57 3.01 16.29
N ASP A 110 -20.06 1.81 15.96
CA ASP A 110 -21.45 1.59 15.53
C ASP A 110 -22.49 2.09 16.56
N SER A 111 -22.09 2.22 17.82
CA SER A 111 -22.95 2.66 18.93
C SER A 111 -23.10 4.18 19.02
N ASP A 112 -22.11 4.94 18.57
CA ASP A 112 -22.12 6.40 18.55
C ASP A 112 -21.35 6.92 17.32
N PRO A 113 -22.06 7.28 16.23
CA PRO A 113 -21.45 7.72 14.98
C PRO A 113 -20.69 9.06 15.10
N LYS A 114 -20.78 9.75 16.24
CA LYS A 114 -19.98 10.96 16.52
C LYS A 114 -18.65 10.66 17.21
N SER A 115 -18.47 9.45 17.74
CA SER A 115 -17.23 9.01 18.37
C SER A 115 -16.26 8.45 17.33
N VAL A 116 -15.46 9.34 16.74
CA VAL A 116 -14.39 8.94 15.80
C VAL A 116 -13.13 8.65 16.58
N LYS A 117 -12.63 7.41 16.48
CA LYS A 117 -11.34 7.03 17.05
C LYS A 117 -10.27 7.04 15.98
N THR A 118 -9.33 7.95 16.09
CA THR A 118 -8.17 8.05 15.19
C THR A 118 -7.02 7.17 15.70
N PHE A 119 -6.35 6.49 14.78
CA PHE A 119 -5.17 5.68 15.06
C PHE A 119 -3.97 6.23 14.29
N PRO A 120 -2.79 6.33 14.91
CA PRO A 120 -1.56 6.63 14.18
C PRO A 120 -1.08 5.41 13.36
N THR A 121 -1.39 4.20 13.84
CA THR A 121 -0.94 2.94 13.27
C THR A 121 -1.94 1.84 13.56
N ILE A 122 -2.13 0.90 12.62
CA ILE A 122 -2.96 -0.29 12.79
C ILE A 122 -2.22 -1.57 12.37
N PRO A 123 -2.45 -2.72 13.03
CA PRO A 123 -1.93 -3.99 12.57
C PRO A 123 -2.69 -4.48 11.32
N TYR A 124 -1.96 -4.69 10.23
CA TYR A 124 -2.44 -5.15 8.94
C TYR A 124 -1.92 -6.56 8.63
N MET A 125 -2.83 -7.48 8.28
CA MET A 125 -2.54 -8.89 8.00
C MET A 125 -3.04 -9.29 6.60
N ASP A 126 -2.65 -8.53 5.59
CA ASP A 126 -3.05 -8.75 4.17
C ASP A 126 -4.57 -8.84 3.96
N ASN A 127 -5.34 -8.13 4.78
CA ASN A 127 -6.78 -8.09 4.63
C ASN A 127 -7.17 -7.20 3.44
N THR A 128 -8.23 -7.58 2.75
CA THR A 128 -8.68 -6.87 1.55
C THR A 128 -9.33 -5.54 1.91
N LEU A 129 -9.06 -4.51 1.12
CA LEU A 129 -9.76 -3.24 1.20
C LEU A 129 -11.17 -3.39 0.62
N GLU A 130 -12.17 -2.97 1.40
CA GLU A 130 -13.59 -3.04 1.09
C GLU A 130 -14.20 -1.63 1.05
N ASP A 131 -15.29 -1.47 0.31
CA ASP A 131 -16.01 -0.19 0.19
C ASP A 131 -15.09 1.00 -0.14
N CYS A 132 -14.16 0.78 -1.08
CA CYS A 132 -13.30 1.83 -1.60
C CYS A 132 -14.08 2.79 -2.49
N TYR A 133 -13.88 4.09 -2.27
CA TYR A 133 -14.41 5.13 -3.13
C TYR A 133 -13.56 6.38 -3.17
N LEU A 134 -13.73 7.12 -4.26
CA LEU A 134 -13.11 8.43 -4.42
C LEU A 134 -13.92 9.46 -3.63
N ASP A 135 -13.28 10.13 -2.68
CA ASP A 135 -13.91 11.15 -1.84
C ASP A 135 -13.76 12.53 -2.49
N ARG A 136 -12.52 12.87 -2.87
CA ARG A 136 -12.18 14.17 -3.44
C ARG A 136 -11.10 14.06 -4.51
N VAL A 137 -11.21 14.87 -5.55
CA VAL A 137 -10.12 15.14 -6.50
C VAL A 137 -9.98 16.65 -6.65
N SER A 138 -8.77 17.17 -6.75
CA SER A 138 -8.50 18.58 -6.91
C SER A 138 -7.41 18.75 -7.95
N LEU A 139 -7.78 19.33 -9.10
CA LEU A 139 -6.82 19.76 -10.11
C LEU A 139 -6.40 21.19 -9.78
N LYS A 140 -5.19 21.33 -9.23
CA LYS A 140 -4.57 22.62 -8.94
C LYS A 140 -3.79 23.07 -10.15
N LEU A 141 -4.31 24.10 -10.80
CA LEU A 141 -3.72 24.72 -11.97
C LEU A 141 -2.80 25.84 -11.53
N THR A 142 -1.54 25.78 -11.96
CA THR A 142 -0.57 26.84 -11.72
C THR A 142 0.15 27.14 -13.01
N LYS A 143 0.20 28.41 -13.36
CA LYS A 143 0.97 28.90 -14.49
C LYS A 143 2.44 29.04 -14.07
N SER A 144 3.36 28.43 -14.83
CA SER A 144 4.80 28.46 -14.53
C SER A 144 5.50 29.74 -14.98
N ASP A 145 4.93 30.46 -15.94
CA ASP A 145 5.48 31.69 -16.49
C ASP A 145 4.70 32.94 -16.06
N ALA A 146 5.40 34.08 -15.98
CA ALA A 146 4.84 35.34 -15.52
C ALA A 146 4.32 36.24 -16.66
N VAL A 147 4.00 35.65 -17.81
CA VAL A 147 3.69 36.38 -19.04
C VAL A 147 2.18 36.49 -19.22
N GLY A 148 1.64 37.67 -19.54
CA GLY A 148 0.20 37.88 -19.73
C GLY A 148 -0.35 37.60 -21.14
N SER A 149 0.53 37.35 -22.11
CA SER A 149 0.17 37.02 -23.49
C SER A 149 -0.10 35.52 -23.67
N PRO A 150 -0.77 35.08 -24.75
CA PRO A 150 -1.04 33.66 -25.00
C PRO A 150 0.26 32.85 -24.96
N THR A 151 0.38 31.98 -23.97
CA THR A 151 1.53 31.09 -23.81
C THR A 151 1.14 29.65 -24.14
N TRP A 152 2.15 28.81 -24.37
CA TRP A 152 1.92 27.43 -24.74
C TRP A 152 1.24 26.66 -23.59
N TRP A 153 0.41 25.65 -23.90
CA TRP A 153 -0.22 24.78 -22.89
C TRP A 153 0.79 24.18 -21.89
N ILE A 154 2.05 24.02 -22.30
CA ILE A 154 3.14 23.53 -21.45
C ILE A 154 3.34 24.42 -20.21
N SER A 155 3.13 25.74 -20.34
CA SER A 155 3.23 26.70 -19.23
C SER A 155 2.26 26.41 -18.09
N TRP A 156 1.17 25.68 -18.35
CA TRP A 156 0.24 25.24 -17.32
C TRP A 156 0.54 23.82 -16.84
N SER A 157 1.09 22.94 -17.68
CA SER A 157 1.38 21.56 -17.30
C SER A 157 2.44 21.44 -16.19
N SER A 158 3.49 22.26 -16.25
CA SER A 158 4.73 22.06 -15.48
C SER A 158 4.57 22.28 -13.97
N ALA A 159 3.79 23.30 -13.59
CA ALA A 159 3.58 23.69 -12.19
C ALA A 159 2.22 23.23 -11.64
N SER A 160 1.37 22.63 -12.47
CA SER A 160 0.09 22.08 -12.03
C SER A 160 0.28 20.79 -11.22
N SER A 161 -0.62 20.57 -10.27
CA SER A 161 -0.64 19.36 -9.44
C SER A 161 -2.06 18.81 -9.32
N VAL A 162 -2.15 17.50 -9.11
CA VAL A 162 -3.40 16.80 -8.87
C VAL A 162 -3.33 16.14 -7.51
N ASP A 163 -4.30 16.47 -6.67
CA ASP A 163 -4.49 15.82 -5.38
C ASP A 163 -5.78 15.01 -5.43
N ALA A 164 -5.72 13.72 -5.09
CA ALA A 164 -6.90 12.89 -4.93
C ALA A 164 -6.90 12.24 -3.54
N THR A 165 -8.08 12.06 -2.98
CA THR A 165 -8.29 11.35 -1.73
C THR A 165 -9.35 10.28 -1.96
N ALA A 166 -9.00 9.04 -1.65
CA ALA A 166 -9.91 7.91 -1.63
C ALA A 166 -10.13 7.46 -0.18
N ALA A 167 -11.30 6.94 0.12
CA ALA A 167 -11.62 6.32 1.39
C ALA A 167 -11.94 4.85 1.15
N CYS A 168 -11.34 3.98 1.94
CA CYS A 168 -11.59 2.55 1.94
C CYS A 168 -11.85 2.08 3.37
N SER A 169 -12.40 0.90 3.54
CA SER A 169 -12.53 0.24 4.83
C SER A 169 -11.74 -1.07 4.85
N VAL A 170 -11.16 -1.39 6.00
CA VAL A 170 -10.42 -2.64 6.22
C VAL A 170 -10.86 -3.26 7.53
N MET A 171 -11.04 -4.57 7.51
CA MET A 171 -11.29 -5.35 8.73
C MET A 171 -9.96 -5.66 9.40
N THR A 172 -9.82 -5.29 10.67
CA THR A 172 -8.64 -5.59 11.50
C THR A 172 -9.05 -6.28 12.79
N GLN A 173 -8.07 -6.73 13.59
CA GLN A 173 -8.32 -7.23 14.95
C GLN A 173 -8.98 -6.19 15.86
N LEU A 174 -8.86 -4.90 15.53
CA LEU A 174 -9.48 -3.78 16.25
C LEU A 174 -10.91 -3.47 15.75
N GLY A 175 -11.42 -4.23 14.78
CA GLY A 175 -12.70 -3.98 14.12
C GLY A 175 -12.53 -3.32 12.76
N ARG A 176 -13.62 -2.72 12.27
CA ARG A 176 -13.66 -2.01 10.98
C ARG A 176 -12.96 -0.66 11.11
N VAL A 177 -11.93 -0.45 10.30
CA VAL A 177 -11.16 0.80 10.24
C VAL A 177 -11.30 1.37 8.84
N ASN A 178 -11.69 2.63 8.76
CA ASN A 178 -11.68 3.41 7.53
C ASN A 178 -10.28 4.00 7.33
N VAL A 179 -9.73 3.74 6.16
CA VAL A 179 -8.42 4.18 5.71
C VAL A 179 -8.62 5.26 4.67
N SER A 180 -8.15 6.47 4.95
CA SER A 180 -8.08 7.54 3.96
C SER A 180 -6.74 7.47 3.24
N LEU A 181 -6.80 7.41 1.92
CA LEU A 181 -5.66 7.29 1.01
C LEU A 181 -5.51 8.57 0.22
N ALA A 182 -4.31 9.15 0.25
CA ALA A 182 -3.95 10.30 -0.54
C ALA A 182 -3.12 9.88 -1.75
N LEU A 183 -3.40 10.54 -2.86
CA LEU A 183 -2.65 10.47 -4.09
C LEU A 183 -2.28 11.90 -4.48
N GLN A 184 -0.99 12.13 -4.71
CA GLN A 184 -0.49 13.42 -5.13
C GLN A 184 0.38 13.23 -6.37
N TYR A 185 0.07 14.01 -7.41
CA TYR A 185 0.80 14.01 -8.67
C TYR A 185 1.22 15.44 -9.03
N THR A 186 2.45 15.59 -9.51
CA THR A 186 3.00 16.89 -9.97
C THR A 186 3.38 16.79 -11.44
N GLY A 187 3.00 17.81 -12.22
CA GLY A 187 2.82 17.76 -13.68
C GLY A 187 4.04 17.65 -14.59
N ILE A 188 5.17 17.12 -14.12
CA ILE A 188 6.25 16.65 -15.01
C ILE A 188 6.82 15.36 -14.45
N THR A 189 6.69 14.27 -15.21
CA THR A 189 7.44 13.03 -15.00
C THR A 189 8.33 12.79 -16.20
N ASP A 190 9.53 12.24 -15.97
CA ASP A 190 10.50 11.92 -17.03
C ASP A 190 9.94 10.93 -18.08
N HIS A 191 8.89 10.21 -17.73
CA HIS A 191 8.18 9.29 -18.61
C HIS A 191 6.73 9.73 -18.80
N LEU A 192 6.27 9.68 -20.05
CA LEU A 192 4.84 9.76 -20.40
C LEU A 192 4.14 8.65 -19.58
N TYR A 193 3.17 9.00 -18.73
CA TYR A 193 2.47 8.07 -17.81
C TYR A 193 3.27 7.55 -16.61
N GLY A 194 4.40 8.16 -16.26
CA GLY A 194 5.24 7.73 -15.12
C GLY A 194 4.60 7.76 -13.74
N TYR A 195 3.33 8.17 -13.64
CA TYR A 195 2.53 8.15 -12.41
C TYR A 195 1.75 6.84 -12.20
N ILE A 196 1.82 5.91 -13.17
CA ILE A 196 1.25 4.56 -13.08
C ILE A 196 2.37 3.54 -13.15
N LEU A 197 2.25 2.48 -12.35
CA LEU A 197 3.27 1.43 -12.31
C LEU A 197 3.15 0.45 -13.47
N GLU A 198 1.94 0.07 -13.87
CA GLU A 198 1.69 -0.92 -14.92
C GLU A 198 0.76 -0.36 -16.02
N ASP A 199 1.32 0.00 -17.18
CA ASP A 199 0.60 0.50 -18.36
C ASP A 199 0.42 -0.58 -19.45
N ASN A 200 -0.11 -1.76 -19.09
CA ASN A 200 -0.31 -2.85 -20.04
C ASN A 200 -1.78 -2.95 -20.53
N PRO A 201 -2.05 -2.76 -21.84
CA PRO A 201 -3.40 -2.77 -22.37
C PRO A 201 -4.08 -4.15 -22.35
N ARG A 202 -3.31 -5.25 -22.21
CA ARG A 202 -3.87 -6.62 -22.25
C ARG A 202 -4.22 -7.15 -20.86
N THR A 203 -3.40 -6.88 -19.86
CA THR A 203 -3.61 -7.37 -18.49
C THR A 203 -4.43 -6.38 -17.66
N ASN A 204 -4.18 -5.07 -17.82
CA ASN A 204 -4.79 -4.00 -17.03
C ASN A 204 -5.52 -2.97 -17.92
N ALA A 205 -6.42 -3.46 -18.78
CA ALA A 205 -7.10 -2.62 -19.77
C ALA A 205 -7.89 -1.43 -19.18
N SER A 206 -8.54 -1.60 -18.02
CA SER A 206 -9.27 -0.50 -17.37
C SER A 206 -8.35 0.63 -16.93
N ILE A 207 -7.19 0.28 -16.35
CA ILE A 207 -6.15 1.22 -15.93
C ILE A 207 -5.61 1.92 -17.18
N TRP A 208 -5.19 1.14 -18.17
CA TRP A 208 -4.66 1.66 -19.42
C TRP A 208 -5.58 2.69 -20.08
N TRP A 209 -6.86 2.36 -20.28
CA TRP A 209 -7.82 3.30 -20.89
C TRP A 209 -8.13 4.50 -19.98
N GLY A 210 -8.27 4.27 -18.67
CA GLY A 210 -8.56 5.34 -17.71
C GLY A 210 -7.45 6.38 -17.66
N THR A 211 -6.20 5.93 -17.74
CA THR A 211 -5.01 6.77 -17.84
C THR A 211 -4.98 7.63 -19.09
N ARG A 212 -5.31 7.05 -20.26
CA ARG A 212 -5.34 7.79 -21.52
C ARG A 212 -6.43 8.86 -21.51
N LEU A 213 -7.60 8.53 -20.98
CA LEU A 213 -8.69 9.48 -20.78
C LEU A 213 -8.30 10.60 -19.82
N LEU A 214 -7.64 10.26 -18.70
CA LEU A 214 -7.17 11.24 -17.73
C LEU A 214 -6.17 12.23 -18.36
N ASN A 215 -5.21 11.73 -19.12
CA ASN A 215 -4.24 12.58 -19.80
C ASN A 215 -4.88 13.44 -20.89
N ALA A 216 -5.84 12.90 -21.65
CA ALA A 216 -6.60 13.70 -22.62
C ALA A 216 -7.38 14.82 -21.93
N TYR A 217 -7.97 14.53 -20.76
CA TYR A 217 -8.68 15.52 -19.97
C TYR A 217 -7.74 16.62 -19.42
N LEU A 218 -6.60 16.24 -18.84
CA LEU A 218 -5.60 17.19 -18.34
C LEU A 218 -5.04 18.07 -19.46
N ALA A 219 -4.71 17.47 -20.61
CA ALA A 219 -4.23 18.20 -21.78
C ALA A 219 -5.28 19.20 -22.29
N GLY A 220 -6.54 18.78 -22.40
CA GLY A 220 -7.64 19.67 -22.79
C GLY A 220 -7.86 20.82 -21.79
N ALA A 221 -7.75 20.55 -20.49
CA ALA A 221 -7.85 21.59 -19.47
C ALA A 221 -6.71 22.62 -19.61
N TRP A 222 -5.47 22.17 -19.80
CA TRP A 222 -4.33 23.07 -20.02
C TRP A 222 -4.44 23.86 -21.33
N GLU A 223 -4.94 23.24 -22.40
CA GLU A 223 -5.18 23.92 -23.67
C GLU A 223 -6.22 25.05 -23.51
N ILE A 224 -7.36 24.77 -22.88
CA ILE A 224 -8.39 25.79 -22.62
C ILE A 224 -7.80 26.94 -21.78
N MET A 225 -7.08 26.63 -20.70
CA MET A 225 -6.43 27.64 -19.86
C MET A 225 -5.37 28.46 -20.61
N SER A 226 -4.70 27.85 -21.59
CA SER A 226 -3.73 28.55 -22.44
C SER A 226 -4.38 29.56 -23.40
N LEU A 227 -5.63 29.29 -23.80
CA LEU A 227 -6.43 30.16 -24.67
C LEU A 227 -7.17 31.25 -23.87
N THR A 228 -7.56 30.97 -22.63
CA THR A 228 -8.33 31.87 -21.76
C THR A 228 -7.44 32.58 -20.73
N GLN A 229 -6.40 33.29 -21.17
CA GLN A 229 -5.42 33.90 -20.24
C GLN A 229 -5.72 35.34 -19.81
N GLN A 230 -6.45 36.11 -20.61
CA GLN A 230 -6.70 37.52 -20.34
C GLN A 230 -7.95 37.71 -19.46
N VAL A 231 -7.80 38.50 -18.40
CA VAL A 231 -8.93 38.97 -17.58
C VAL A 231 -9.58 40.11 -18.36
N SER A 232 -10.83 39.92 -18.80
CA SER A 232 -11.53 40.86 -19.68
C SER A 232 -11.55 42.29 -19.09
N ASP A 233 -11.25 43.28 -19.95
CA ASP A 233 -11.38 44.74 -19.80
C ASP A 233 -10.23 45.60 -19.22
N GLU A 234 -9.04 45.09 -18.92
CA GLU A 234 -7.92 45.94 -18.52
C GLU A 234 -6.72 45.89 -19.48
N LYS A 235 -6.19 47.08 -19.83
CA LYS A 235 -4.94 47.28 -20.61
C LYS A 235 -3.67 46.94 -19.82
N ASP A 236 -3.82 46.44 -18.61
CA ASP A 236 -2.72 46.04 -17.73
C ASP A 236 -2.41 44.54 -17.93
N ASP A 237 -1.15 44.13 -17.70
CA ASP A 237 -0.64 42.74 -17.78
C ASP A 237 -1.29 41.78 -16.77
N HIS A 238 -2.61 41.67 -16.83
CA HIS A 238 -3.45 40.86 -15.97
C HIS A 238 -3.72 39.53 -16.65
N TYR A 239 -3.29 38.47 -15.99
CA TYR A 239 -3.48 37.13 -16.45
C TYR A 239 -3.91 36.21 -15.33
N TRP A 240 -4.58 35.13 -15.71
CA TRP A 240 -4.88 34.04 -14.80
C TRP A 240 -3.60 33.28 -14.46
N ALA A 241 -3.28 33.20 -13.17
CA ALA A 241 -2.03 32.61 -12.68
C ALA A 241 -2.28 31.30 -11.94
N PHE A 242 -3.43 31.19 -11.25
CA PHE A 242 -3.78 30.02 -10.45
C PHE A 242 -5.21 29.63 -10.71
N GLY A 243 -5.52 28.37 -10.49
CA GLY A 243 -6.88 27.88 -10.45
C GLY A 243 -6.96 26.59 -9.67
N ASN A 244 -8.16 26.25 -9.22
CA ASN A 244 -8.42 24.96 -8.66
C ASN A 244 -9.77 24.47 -9.15
N ILE A 245 -9.78 23.24 -9.62
CA ILE A 245 -10.99 22.55 -10.03
C ILE A 245 -11.17 21.35 -9.09
N PRO A 246 -11.82 21.56 -7.92
CA PRO A 246 -12.14 20.49 -7.01
C PRO A 246 -13.40 19.74 -7.48
N TYR A 247 -13.38 18.42 -7.31
CA TYR A 247 -14.49 17.52 -7.42
C TYR A 247 -14.70 16.86 -6.07
N PHE A 248 -15.92 17.00 -5.55
CA PHE A 248 -16.34 16.44 -4.29
C PHE A 248 -17.41 15.39 -4.56
N ARG A 249 -17.23 14.19 -4.04
CA ARG A 249 -18.26 13.17 -4.17
C ARG A 249 -19.49 13.56 -3.35
N ASN A 250 -20.66 13.48 -3.96
CA ASN A 250 -21.92 13.60 -3.23
C ASN A 250 -22.29 12.24 -2.62
N LEU A 251 -22.15 12.10 -1.30
CA LEU A 251 -22.44 10.86 -0.58
C LEU A 251 -23.92 10.44 -0.67
N SER A 252 -24.82 11.36 -0.98
CA SER A 252 -26.26 11.05 -1.14
C SER A 252 -26.55 10.35 -2.48
N GLN A 253 -25.68 10.50 -3.47
CA GLN A 253 -25.88 9.97 -4.82
C GLN A 253 -25.10 8.65 -4.98
N GLN A 254 -25.83 7.55 -5.12
CA GLN A 254 -25.23 6.24 -5.37
C GLN A 254 -24.96 5.97 -6.85
N ASP A 255 -25.76 6.55 -7.75
CA ASP A 255 -25.55 6.39 -9.20
C ASP A 255 -24.40 7.27 -9.68
N ILE A 256 -23.29 6.60 -10.00
CA ILE A 256 -22.07 7.19 -10.55
C ILE A 256 -22.27 7.82 -11.94
N ARG A 257 -23.33 7.46 -12.66
CA ARG A 257 -23.64 8.05 -13.98
C ARG A 257 -24.36 9.39 -13.86
N SER A 258 -24.85 9.73 -12.67
CA SER A 258 -25.53 10.99 -12.44
C SER A 258 -24.55 12.16 -12.56
N LEU A 259 -25.02 13.25 -13.15
CA LEU A 259 -24.27 14.51 -13.22
C LEU A 259 -24.04 15.11 -11.82
N ASP A 260 -24.93 14.82 -10.88
CA ASP A 260 -24.84 15.30 -9.50
C ASP A 260 -23.98 14.39 -8.60
N PHE A 261 -23.34 13.37 -9.18
CA PHE A 261 -22.47 12.47 -8.43
C PHE A 261 -21.21 13.17 -7.91
N PHE A 262 -20.66 14.10 -8.70
CA PHE A 262 -19.59 15.00 -8.27
C PHE A 262 -20.08 16.45 -8.29
N SER A 263 -19.92 17.14 -7.17
CA SER A 263 -20.05 18.60 -7.10
C SER A 263 -18.69 19.23 -7.37
N SER A 264 -18.67 20.36 -8.06
CA SER A 264 -17.44 21.11 -8.32
C SER A 264 -17.67 22.60 -8.06
N ASP A 265 -16.76 23.18 -7.27
CA ASP A 265 -16.70 24.61 -6.96
C ASP A 265 -15.38 25.14 -7.53
N ALA A 266 -15.32 25.21 -8.86
CA ALA A 266 -14.11 25.64 -9.55
C ALA A 266 -13.88 27.14 -9.34
N TRP A 267 -12.61 27.50 -9.17
CA TRP A 267 -12.20 28.89 -9.08
C TRP A 267 -10.88 29.13 -9.78
N ILE A 268 -10.68 30.37 -10.19
CA ILE A 268 -9.52 30.84 -10.93
C ILE A 268 -9.11 32.19 -10.36
N ALA A 269 -7.80 32.40 -10.20
CA ALA A 269 -7.24 33.59 -9.59
C ALA A 269 -6.22 34.25 -10.50
N SER A 270 -6.30 35.58 -10.61
CA SER A 270 -5.38 36.38 -11.39
C SER A 270 -4.05 36.58 -10.66
N SER A 271 -3.03 36.99 -11.40
CA SER A 271 -1.72 37.37 -10.87
C SER A 271 -1.78 38.48 -9.81
N ARG A 272 -2.81 39.33 -9.82
CA ARG A 272 -3.04 40.39 -8.81
C ARG A 272 -4.07 40.02 -7.73
N GLY A 273 -4.50 38.76 -7.65
CA GLY A 273 -5.36 38.25 -6.58
C GLY A 273 -6.87 38.43 -6.78
N ARG A 274 -7.34 38.78 -7.98
CA ARG A 274 -8.77 38.71 -8.32
C ARG A 274 -9.18 37.25 -8.43
N ILE A 275 -10.22 36.85 -7.72
CA ILE A 275 -10.75 35.47 -7.75
C ILE A 275 -12.10 35.47 -8.46
N GLU A 276 -12.26 34.58 -9.43
CA GLU A 276 -13.54 34.28 -10.06
C GLU A 276 -13.95 32.85 -9.74
N ASN A 277 -15.16 32.70 -9.23
CA ASN A 277 -15.77 31.40 -8.98
C ASN A 277 -16.66 31.04 -10.16
N THR A 278 -16.45 29.84 -10.70
CA THR A 278 -17.30 29.28 -11.75
C THR A 278 -18.12 28.14 -11.14
N ASN A 279 -19.45 28.29 -11.19
CA ASN A 279 -20.35 27.22 -10.75
C ASN A 279 -20.44 26.19 -11.89
N THR A 280 -19.70 25.09 -11.76
CA THR A 280 -19.44 24.12 -12.85
C THR A 280 -20.48 23.00 -12.91
N LYS A 281 -21.76 23.30 -12.65
CA LYS A 281 -22.87 22.32 -12.73
C LYS A 281 -23.04 21.64 -14.10
N ASN A 282 -22.43 22.17 -15.17
CA ASN A 282 -22.67 21.75 -16.56
C ASN A 282 -21.44 21.17 -17.30
N PHE A 283 -20.45 20.61 -16.61
CA PHE A 283 -19.36 19.90 -17.30
C PHE A 283 -19.72 18.42 -17.56
N THR A 284 -20.53 18.18 -18.59
CA THR A 284 -21.02 16.86 -19.03
C THR A 284 -19.94 15.90 -19.55
N PHE A 285 -18.77 16.40 -19.99
CA PHE A 285 -17.64 15.55 -20.42
C PHE A 285 -16.85 14.95 -19.25
N LEU A 286 -17.05 15.49 -18.05
CA LEU A 286 -16.21 15.27 -16.88
C LEU A 286 -16.62 14.03 -16.09
N THR A 287 -17.91 13.71 -16.12
CA THR A 287 -18.47 12.50 -15.52
C THR A 287 -17.84 11.26 -16.15
N LEU A 288 -17.60 11.22 -17.46
CA LEU A 288 -16.97 10.08 -18.15
C LEU A 288 -15.50 9.85 -17.77
N CYS A 289 -14.73 10.92 -17.54
CA CYS A 289 -13.32 10.83 -17.13
C CYS A 289 -13.16 10.53 -15.63
N LEU A 290 -14.07 11.05 -14.80
CA LEU A 290 -14.15 10.69 -13.39
C LEU A 290 -14.70 9.26 -13.20
N LEU A 291 -15.60 8.80 -14.07
CA LEU A 291 -16.05 7.41 -14.18
C LEU A 291 -14.90 6.46 -14.52
N SER A 292 -13.97 6.89 -15.40
CA SER A 292 -12.79 6.09 -15.71
C SER A 292 -11.82 6.08 -14.54
N LEU A 293 -11.53 7.22 -13.90
CA LEU A 293 -10.79 7.28 -12.63
C LEU A 293 -11.42 6.33 -11.61
N GLN A 294 -12.73 6.42 -11.39
CA GLN A 294 -13.39 5.57 -10.42
C GLN A 294 -13.36 4.09 -10.81
N LYS A 295 -13.34 3.71 -12.09
CA LYS A 295 -13.07 2.31 -12.49
C LYS A 295 -11.60 1.90 -12.37
N VAL A 296 -10.66 2.85 -12.45
CA VAL A 296 -9.25 2.64 -12.10
C VAL A 296 -9.09 2.48 -10.59
N PHE A 297 -9.89 3.18 -9.79
CA PHE A 297 -9.95 3.07 -8.32
C PHE A 297 -10.83 1.91 -7.82
N ILE A 298 -11.82 1.48 -8.60
CA ILE A 298 -12.91 0.56 -8.24
C ILE A 298 -13.20 -0.37 -9.43
N THR A 299 -12.34 -1.34 -9.67
CA THR A 299 -12.86 -2.66 -10.06
C THR A 299 -13.36 -3.36 -8.80
N PRO A 300 -14.53 -4.02 -8.83
CA PRO A 300 -15.08 -4.72 -7.68
C PRO A 300 -14.30 -6.02 -7.51
N SER A 301 -13.13 -5.93 -6.91
CA SER A 301 -12.29 -7.07 -6.58
C SER A 301 -11.37 -6.60 -5.47
N SER A 302 -11.72 -6.98 -4.24
CA SER A 302 -10.84 -7.13 -3.09
C SER A 302 -9.36 -6.85 -3.39
N TYR A 303 -8.87 -5.67 -3.01
CA TYR A 303 -7.47 -5.30 -3.23
C TYR A 303 -6.65 -5.57 -1.97
N THR A 304 -5.52 -6.25 -2.14
CA THR A 304 -4.48 -6.42 -1.13
C THR A 304 -3.39 -5.36 -1.31
N LEU A 305 -2.79 -4.93 -0.20
CA LEU A 305 -1.74 -3.92 -0.18
C LEU A 305 -0.36 -4.57 -0.39
N TRP A 306 0.37 -4.09 -1.38
CA TRP A 306 1.76 -4.46 -1.61
C TRP A 306 2.67 -3.33 -1.14
N PHE A 307 3.66 -3.70 -0.32
CA PHE A 307 4.67 -2.78 0.18
C PHE A 307 6.02 -3.13 -0.43
N GLN A 308 6.78 -2.10 -0.81
CA GLN A 308 8.15 -2.20 -1.29
C GLN A 308 9.14 -1.85 -0.19
#